data_AF-A0A1J4KFH2-F1
#
_entry.id   AF-A0A1J4KFH2-F1
#
_cell.length_a   1.000
_cell.length_b   1.000
_cell.length_c   1.000
_cell.angle_alpha   90.00
_cell.angle_beta   90.00
_cell.angle_gamma   90.00
#
_symmetry.space_group_name_H-M   'P 1'
#
loop_
_entity.id
_entity.type
_entity.pdbx_description
1 polymer ?
#
loop_
_entity_poly.entity_id
_entity_poly.type
_entity_poly.pdbx_seq_one_letter_code
_entity_poly.pdbx_strand_id
1 'polypeptide(L)' 'MRRLERGPVRNISFKLQEEEREKRDNWMPSSSSLNQPTINIDSDTKAMLEAIGLDKMDGITVSDRVRRERK' A
#
# COMPACT_ATOMS: atom_id res chain seq x y z
N MET A 1 2.73 25.90 -26.84
CA MET A 1 3.98 25.19 -26.46
C MET A 1 3.64 23.70 -26.45
N ARG A 2 3.54 23.06 -27.63
CA ARG A 2 2.75 21.82 -27.83
C ARG A 2 3.22 20.58 -27.04
N ARG A 3 4.42 20.61 -26.45
CA ARG A 3 4.99 19.50 -25.66
C ARG A 3 4.60 19.57 -24.18
N LEU A 4 4.50 20.77 -23.61
CA LEU A 4 4.09 20.97 -22.21
C LEU A 4 2.59 20.76 -22.01
N GLU A 5 1.78 21.05 -23.04
CA GLU A 5 0.33 20.77 -23.06
C GLU A 5 0.01 19.27 -22.91
N ARG A 6 0.95 18.38 -23.26
CA ARG A 6 0.78 16.92 -23.15
C ARG A 6 1.33 16.32 -21.85
N GLY A 7 1.93 17.13 -20.99
CA GLY A 7 2.47 16.70 -19.69
C GLY A 7 3.94 17.07 -19.46
N PRO A 8 4.58 16.43 -18.46
CA PRO A 8 5.97 16.73 -18.07
C PRO A 8 6.94 16.35 -19.19
N VAL A 9 7.89 17.24 -19.45
CA VAL A 9 8.93 17.03 -20.45
C VAL A 9 10.20 16.62 -19.71
N ARG A 10 10.79 15.49 -20.11
CA ARG A 10 12.05 15.01 -19.54
C ARG A 10 13.12 16.11 -19.57
N ASN A 11 13.82 16.29 -18.45
CA ASN A 11 14.88 17.28 -18.23
C ASN A 11 14.43 18.76 -18.24
N ILE A 12 13.14 19.03 -18.11
CA ILE A 12 12.62 20.40 -17.94
C ILE A 12 11.76 20.40 -16.67
N SER A 13 12.11 21.23 -15.69
CA SER A 13 11.21 21.56 -14.59
C SER A 13 10.63 22.95 -14.78
N PHE A 14 9.32 23.07 -14.57
CA PHE A 14 8.69 24.37 -14.42
C PHE A 14 8.03 24.46 -13.04
N LYS A 15 8.16 25.61 -12.40
CA LYS A 15 7.73 25.84 -11.02
C LYS A 15 6.28 25.38 -10.74
N LEU A 16 5.36 25.70 -11.63
CA LEU A 16 3.96 25.29 -11.52
C LEU A 16 3.76 23.75 -11.58
N GLN A 17 4.65 23.01 -12.28
CA GLN A 17 4.60 21.54 -12.40
C GLN A 17 5.09 20.90 -11.12
N GLU A 18 6.12 21.49 -10.51
CA GLU A 18 6.66 21.08 -9.22
C GLU A 18 5.63 21.31 -8.11
N GLU A 19 4.97 22.48 -8.07
CA GLU A 19 3.91 22.77 -7.10
C GLU A 19 2.69 21.84 -7.25
N GLU A 20 2.25 21.53 -8.47
CA GLU A 20 1.18 20.54 -8.71
C GLU A 20 1.61 19.12 -8.34
N ARG A 21 2.88 18.77 -8.55
CA ARG A 21 3.44 17.48 -8.15
C ARG A 21 3.48 17.36 -6.64
N GLU A 22 3.93 18.39 -5.92
CA GLU A 22 3.93 18.39 -4.45
C GLU A 22 2.51 18.27 -3.89
N LYS A 23 1.52 18.97 -4.46
CA LYS A 23 0.11 18.82 -4.03
C LYS A 23 -0.45 17.42 -4.28
N ARG A 24 -0.05 16.78 -5.37
CA ARG A 24 -0.46 15.43 -5.72
C ARG A 24 0.22 14.38 -4.86
N ASP A 25 1.52 14.53 -4.63
CA ASP A 25 2.34 13.63 -3.82
C ASP A 25 1.95 13.73 -2.34
N ASN A 26 1.55 14.92 -1.86
CA ASN A 26 1.05 15.15 -0.49
C ASN A 26 -0.44 14.81 -0.31
N TRP A 27 -1.11 14.28 -1.33
CA TRP A 27 -2.51 13.88 -1.18
C TRP A 27 -2.60 12.68 -0.24
N MET A 28 -3.35 12.85 0.85
CA MET A 28 -3.64 11.79 1.81
C MET A 28 -5.14 11.44 1.77
N PRO A 29 -5.50 10.14 1.73
CA PRO A 29 -6.89 9.72 1.85
C PRO A 29 -7.41 9.97 3.26
N SER A 30 -8.73 10.12 3.39
CA SER A 30 -9.39 10.33 4.69
C SER A 30 -9.33 9.09 5.60
N SER A 31 -9.27 7.89 5.02
CA SER A 31 -9.09 6.64 5.75
C SER A 31 -7.80 5.94 5.31
N SER A 32 -7.07 5.40 6.28
CA SER A 32 -5.90 4.57 6.01
C SER A 32 -6.35 3.25 5.39
N SER A 33 -5.72 2.84 4.28
CA SER A 33 -5.97 1.54 3.66
C SER A 33 -5.56 0.36 4.55
N LEU A 34 -4.72 0.61 5.57
CA LEU A 34 -4.29 -0.38 6.55
C LEU A 34 -5.26 -0.55 7.71
N ASN A 35 -6.20 0.39 7.91
CA ASN A 35 -7.23 0.25 8.93
C ASN A 35 -8.32 -0.69 8.41
N GLN A 36 -8.03 -1.99 8.47
CA GLN A 36 -8.98 -3.05 8.14
C GLN A 36 -9.40 -3.74 9.43
N PRO A 37 -10.70 -4.06 9.60
CA PRO A 37 -11.20 -4.70 10.80
C PRO A 37 -10.69 -6.15 10.97
N THR A 38 -10.25 -6.76 9.87
CA THR A 38 -9.74 -8.14 9.85
C THR A 38 -8.49 -8.22 8.98
N ILE A 39 -7.41 -8.77 9.52
CA ILE A 39 -6.13 -9.01 8.86
C ILE A 39 -5.99 -10.51 8.64
N ASN A 40 -5.85 -10.91 7.37
CA ASN A 40 -5.62 -12.29 7.00
C ASN A 40 -4.13 -12.63 7.13
N ILE A 41 -3.82 -13.68 7.88
CA ILE A 41 -2.46 -14.12 8.22
C ILE A 41 -2.30 -15.58 7.81
N ASP A 42 -1.09 -15.97 7.40
CA ASP A 42 -0.74 -17.37 7.09
C ASP A 42 -0.39 -18.15 8.37
N SER A 43 -0.42 -19.49 8.32
CA SER A 43 -0.11 -20.35 9.47
C SER A 43 1.29 -20.14 10.05
N ASP A 44 2.30 -19.98 9.20
CA ASP A 44 3.69 -19.72 9.62
C ASP A 44 3.82 -18.37 10.35
N THR A 45 3.12 -17.35 9.85
CA THR A 45 3.10 -16.03 10.48
C THR A 45 2.36 -16.03 11.82
N LYS A 46 1.40 -16.93 12.03
CA LYS A 46 0.80 -17.14 13.35
C LYS A 46 1.82 -17.68 14.35
N ALA A 47 2.60 -18.70 13.97
CA ALA A 47 3.65 -19.25 14.83
C ALA A 47 4.73 -18.20 15.17
N MET A 48 5.05 -17.30 14.23
CA MET A 48 5.91 -16.16 14.50
C MET A 48 5.31 -15.20 15.54
N LEU A 49 4.01 -14.88 15.44
CA LEU A 49 3.32 -14.00 16.41
C LEU A 49 3.27 -14.63 17.81
N GLU A 50 3.07 -15.95 17.89
CA GLU A 50 3.13 -16.71 19.14
C GLU A 50 4.54 -16.63 19.78
N ALA A 51 5.61 -16.78 18.99
CA ALA A 51 6.99 -16.70 19.47
C ALA A 51 7.39 -15.30 19.99
N ILE A 52 6.81 -14.24 19.41
CA ILE A 52 7.04 -12.85 19.83
C ILE A 52 6.15 -12.47 21.04
N GLY A 53 5.12 -13.26 21.34
CA GLY A 53 4.16 -13.01 22.42
C GLY A 53 3.03 -12.05 22.03
N LEU A 54 2.76 -11.86 20.73
CA LEU A 54 1.72 -10.98 20.19
C LEU A 54 0.47 -11.75 19.71
N ASP A 55 0.25 -12.94 20.26
CA ASP A 55 -0.81 -13.87 19.86
C ASP A 55 -2.25 -13.33 20.10
N LYS A 56 -2.42 -12.36 21.00
CA LYS A 56 -3.74 -11.82 21.41
C LYS A 56 -4.11 -10.49 20.73
N MET A 57 -3.65 -10.27 19.50
CA MET A 57 -4.05 -9.10 18.71
C MET A 57 -5.43 -9.34 18.09
N ASP A 58 -6.36 -8.41 18.33
CA ASP A 58 -7.72 -8.47 17.78
C ASP A 58 -7.72 -8.32 16.26
N GLY A 59 -8.63 -9.04 15.60
CA GLY A 59 -8.84 -8.94 14.15
C GLY A 59 -7.94 -9.83 13.29
N ILE A 60 -7.24 -10.82 13.85
CA ILE A 60 -6.43 -11.76 13.07
C ILE A 60 -7.29 -12.96 12.62
N THR A 61 -7.30 -13.23 11.31
CA THR A 61 -7.93 -14.41 10.71
C THR A 61 -6.89 -15.24 9.95
N VAL A 62 -6.81 -16.55 10.23
CA VAL A 62 -5.88 -17.44 9.51
C VAL A 62 -6.51 -17.83 8.17
N SER A 63 -5.86 -17.50 7.07
CA SER A 63 -6.31 -17.88 5.73
C SER A 63 -5.35 -18.88 5.11
N ASP A 64 -5.76 -20.14 4.98
CA ASP A 64 -4.98 -21.12 4.22
C ASP A 64 -5.12 -20.82 2.73
N ARG A 65 -4.12 -20.17 2.14
CA ARG A 65 -3.99 -20.09 0.69
C ARG A 65 -3.65 -21.48 0.16
N VAL A 66 -4.68 -22.25 -0.16
CA VAL A 66 -4.52 -23.48 -0.96
C VAL A 66 -3.92 -23.05 -2.30
N ARG A 67 -2.60 -23.24 -2.46
CA ARG A 67 -1.93 -23.15 -3.75
C ARG A 67 -2.62 -24.15 -4.67
N ARG A 68 -3.51 -23.68 -5.54
CA ARG A 68 -3.99 -24.49 -6.65
C ARG A 68 -2.79 -24.77 -7.53
N GLU A 69 -2.24 -25.98 -7.40
CA GLU A 69 -1.28 -26.52 -8.35
C GLU A 69 -1.91 -26.42 -9.74
N ARG A 70 -1.31 -25.59 -10.60
CA ARG A 70 -1.66 -25.56 -12.01
C ARG A 70 -1.13 -26.86 -12.61
N LYS A 71 -2.05 -27.75 -13.01
CA LYS A 71 -1.75 -28.84 -13.95
C LYS A 71 -1.33 -28.28 -15.31
#